data_AF-A0A398DJ70-F1
#
_entry.id   AF-A0A398DJ70-F1
#
_cell.length_a   1.000
_cell.length_b   1.000
_cell.length_c   1.000
_cell.angle_alpha   90.00
_cell.angle_beta   90.00
_cell.angle_gamma   90.00
#
_symmetry.space_group_name_H-M   'P 1'
#
loop_
_entity.id
_entity.type
_entity.pdbx_description
1 polymer ?
#
loop_
_entity_poly.entity_id
_entity_poly.type
_entity_poly.pdbx_seq_one_letter_code
_entity_poly.pdbx_strand_id
1 'polypeptide(L)'
;MSTLTNADEGPSSLGNGQPTLEQSDALKLVAIVSMTIDHVGAILLPQVGWLRIIGRVAFPLFAYQLAAGYLHTHNLSRYVLRLAIWGLIAQPIYMIAFGVRPWTLNIFGTLLLGLLAIWGWDHRRWWAVVLALSVAAIQLWLPAVGPDYGLYGVVLCLTSFVLFQHREQLAIGHGLLHVLAGILFWPSQVYALASIPFILWPPR
;
A
#
# COMPACT_ATOMS: atom_id res chain seq x y z
N MET A 1 16.91 42.83 26.55
CA MET A 1 16.87 41.97 27.76
C MET A 1 15.54 41.24 27.72
N SER A 2 15.47 40.12 26.98
CA SER A 2 15.43 38.75 27.53
C SER A 2 14.23 38.57 28.47
N THR A 3 13.21 37.78 28.16
CA THR A 3 13.32 36.33 27.91
C THR A 3 12.07 35.76 27.23
N LEU A 4 12.34 34.85 26.29
CA LEU A 4 11.48 33.79 25.78
C LEU A 4 10.85 32.97 26.94
N THR A 5 9.65 32.42 26.73
CA THR A 5 9.36 30.98 26.85
C THR A 5 7.99 30.70 26.23
N ASN A 6 8.02 30.26 24.97
CA ASN A 6 7.03 29.33 24.43
C ASN A 6 7.41 27.95 24.95
N ALA A 7 6.47 27.22 25.56
CA ALA A 7 6.47 25.77 25.62
C ALA A 7 5.16 25.29 26.25
N ASP A 8 4.08 25.27 25.48
CA ASP A 8 2.98 24.31 25.69
C ASP A 8 2.05 24.17 24.48
N GLU A 9 2.63 24.11 23.27
CA GLU A 9 1.89 23.60 22.11
C GLU A 9 2.10 22.08 22.05
N GLY A 10 1.08 21.35 22.54
CA GLY A 10 0.86 19.93 22.24
C GLY A 10 0.78 19.67 20.73
N PRO A 11 0.68 18.38 20.31
CA PRO A 11 1.10 17.93 19.00
C PRO A 11 0.48 18.79 17.90
N SER A 12 1.37 19.46 17.17
CA SER A 12 1.04 20.31 16.05
C SER A 12 0.03 19.61 15.15
N SER A 13 -1.15 20.21 15.04
CA SER A 13 -2.16 19.83 14.06
C SER A 13 -1.54 20.03 12.67
N LEU A 14 -0.93 18.96 12.15
CA LEU A 14 -0.40 18.90 10.80
C LEU A 14 -1.57 19.16 9.84
N GLY A 15 -1.43 20.18 9.00
CA GLY A 15 -2.51 20.81 8.27
C GLY A 15 -3.38 19.85 7.43
N ASN A 16 -4.69 20.11 7.49
CA ASN A 16 -5.77 19.63 6.63
C ASN A 16 -5.58 18.22 6.05
N GLY A 17 -6.02 17.23 6.82
CA GLY A 17 -6.53 15.99 6.23
C GLY A 17 -5.63 14.78 6.19
N GLN A 18 -4.49 14.84 6.88
CA GLN A 18 -3.60 13.71 7.08
C GLN A 18 -3.96 12.94 8.36
N PRO A 19 -3.80 11.60 8.37
CA PRO A 19 -3.98 10.82 9.59
C PRO A 19 -2.94 11.23 10.63
N THR A 20 -3.36 11.34 11.88
CA THR A 20 -2.42 11.51 13.01
C THR A 20 -1.44 10.33 13.09
N LEU A 21 -0.32 10.50 13.80
CA LEU A 21 0.65 9.42 13.99
C LEU A 21 0.02 8.18 14.63
N GLU A 22 -0.82 8.36 15.65
CA GLU A 22 -1.52 7.26 16.32
C GLU A 22 -2.45 6.50 15.37
N GLN A 23 -3.22 7.21 14.53
CA GLN A 23 -4.08 6.60 13.52
C GLN A 23 -3.28 5.87 12.45
N SER A 24 -2.16 6.47 12.01
CA SER A 24 -1.26 5.86 11.05
C SER A 24 -0.69 4.54 11.60
N ASP A 25 -0.30 4.51 12.86
CA ASP A 25 0.25 3.32 13.50
C ASP A 25 -0.84 2.25 13.74
N ALA A 26 -2.05 2.66 14.12
CA ALA A 26 -3.20 1.75 14.21
C ALA A 26 -3.53 1.10 12.86
N LEU A 27 -3.56 1.89 11.77
CA LEU A 27 -3.82 1.37 10.42
C LEU A 27 -2.71 0.44 9.93
N LYS A 28 -1.43 0.74 10.22
CA LYS A 28 -0.31 -0.18 9.93
C LYS A 28 -0.47 -1.48 10.69
N LEU A 29 -0.86 -1.43 11.96
CA LEU A 29 -1.05 -2.62 12.77
C LEU A 29 -2.19 -3.49 12.20
N VAL A 30 -3.33 -2.89 11.86
CA VAL A 30 -4.44 -3.61 11.20
C VAL A 30 -3.98 -4.25 9.89
N ALA A 31 -3.20 -3.53 9.07
CA ALA A 31 -2.66 -4.06 7.82
C ALA A 31 -1.73 -5.25 8.05
N ILE A 32 -0.80 -5.16 9.01
CA ILE A 32 0.16 -6.22 9.34
C ILE A 32 -0.56 -7.45 9.89
N VAL A 33 -1.50 -7.28 10.82
CA VAL A 33 -2.28 -8.38 11.39
C VAL A 33 -3.11 -9.06 10.30
N SER A 34 -3.80 -8.28 9.47
CA SER A 34 -4.61 -8.83 8.36
C SER A 34 -3.74 -9.59 7.35
N MET A 35 -2.56 -9.07 7.01
CA MET A 35 -1.63 -9.75 6.11
C MET A 35 -1.07 -11.05 6.73
N THR A 36 -0.80 -11.04 8.03
CA THR A 36 -0.32 -12.23 8.74
C THR A 36 -1.39 -13.32 8.74
N ILE A 37 -2.66 -12.94 9.01
CA ILE A 37 -3.80 -13.86 8.92
C ILE A 37 -3.93 -14.42 7.50
N ASP A 38 -3.75 -13.59 6.47
CA ASP A 38 -3.77 -14.03 5.07
C ASP A 38 -2.74 -15.12 4.78
N HIS A 39 -1.48 -14.88 5.19
CA HIS A 39 -0.37 -15.78 4.93
C HIS A 39 -0.53 -17.08 5.72
N VAL A 40 -0.89 -16.98 7.01
CA VAL A 40 -1.20 -18.14 7.84
C VAL A 40 -2.34 -18.97 7.23
N GLY A 41 -3.41 -18.31 6.77
CA GLY A 41 -4.52 -18.97 6.09
C GLY A 41 -4.12 -19.62 4.78
N ALA A 42 -3.32 -18.95 3.96
CA ALA A 42 -2.86 -19.47 2.68
C ALA A 42 -1.92 -20.69 2.83
N ILE A 43 -1.09 -20.70 3.88
CA ILE A 43 -0.05 -21.73 4.07
C ILE A 43 -0.56 -22.90 4.92
N LEU A 44 -1.20 -22.63 6.07
CA LEU A 44 -1.57 -23.66 7.05
C LEU A 44 -3.00 -24.16 6.89
N LEU A 45 -3.92 -23.32 6.41
CA LEU A 45 -5.36 -23.60 6.38
C LEU A 45 -5.99 -23.20 5.02
N PRO A 46 -5.46 -23.67 3.87
CA PRO A 46 -5.90 -23.20 2.55
C PRO A 46 -7.39 -23.47 2.27
N GLN A 47 -7.98 -24.47 2.93
CA GLN A 47 -9.41 -24.79 2.87
C GLN A 47 -10.31 -23.73 3.56
N VAL A 48 -9.76 -22.87 4.44
CA VAL A 48 -10.52 -21.86 5.17
C VAL A 48 -10.48 -20.53 4.42
N GLY A 49 -11.32 -20.41 3.38
CA GLY A 49 -11.35 -19.24 2.49
C GLY A 49 -11.59 -17.89 3.17
N TRP A 50 -12.24 -17.85 4.34
CA TRP A 50 -12.49 -16.61 5.09
C TRP A 50 -11.20 -15.93 5.60
N LEU A 51 -10.12 -16.68 5.83
CA LEU A 51 -8.83 -16.10 6.24
C LEU A 51 -8.22 -15.24 5.10
N ARG A 52 -8.40 -15.68 3.84
CA ARG A 52 -7.99 -14.93 2.65
C ARG A 52 -8.79 -13.64 2.49
N ILE A 53 -10.08 -13.68 2.86
CA ILE A 53 -10.99 -12.53 2.80
C ILE A 53 -10.49 -11.41 3.74
N ILE A 54 -10.16 -11.75 4.98
CA ILE A 54 -9.56 -10.82 5.96
C ILE A 54 -8.27 -10.23 5.40
N GLY A 55 -7.44 -11.08 4.78
CA GLY A 55 -6.20 -10.70 4.14
C GLY A 55 -6.30 -9.60 3.08
N ARG A 56 -7.41 -9.55 2.32
CA ARG A 56 -7.58 -8.59 1.22
C ARG A 56 -7.64 -7.14 1.68
N VAL A 57 -7.94 -6.89 2.96
CA VAL A 57 -7.94 -5.55 3.57
C VAL A 57 -6.52 -4.99 3.72
N ALA A 58 -5.50 -5.85 3.84
CA ALA A 58 -4.15 -5.42 4.18
C ALA A 58 -3.50 -4.54 3.11
N PHE A 59 -3.56 -4.94 1.84
CA PHE A 59 -2.87 -4.21 0.77
C PHE A 59 -3.42 -2.79 0.52
N PRO A 60 -4.74 -2.55 0.45
CA PRO A 60 -5.27 -1.19 0.35
C PRO A 60 -4.84 -0.28 1.50
N LEU A 61 -4.75 -0.82 2.72
CA LEU A 61 -4.19 -0.08 3.86
C LEU A 61 -2.71 0.22 3.68
N PHE A 62 -1.90 -0.73 3.20
CA PHE A 62 -0.50 -0.45 2.87
C PHE A 62 -0.37 0.60 1.75
N ALA A 63 -1.23 0.58 0.73
CA ALA A 63 -1.23 1.57 -0.35
C ALA A 63 -1.59 2.97 0.16
N TYR A 64 -2.60 3.08 1.02
CA TYR A 64 -2.96 4.32 1.70
C TYR A 64 -1.82 4.85 2.58
N GLN A 65 -1.22 3.96 3.38
CA GLN A 65 -0.10 4.31 4.26
C GLN A 65 1.18 4.63 3.48
N LEU A 66 1.36 4.07 2.28
CA LEU A 66 2.45 4.43 1.40
C LEU A 66 2.34 5.89 0.96
N ALA A 67 1.14 6.30 0.52
CA ALA A 67 0.82 7.67 0.14
C ALA A 67 0.95 8.65 1.33
N ALA A 68 0.38 8.30 2.48
CA ALA A 68 0.52 9.09 3.71
C ALA A 68 2.00 9.24 4.09
N GLY A 69 2.77 8.15 4.08
CA GLY A 69 4.19 8.15 4.40
C GLY A 69 5.04 8.96 3.42
N TYR A 70 4.66 9.00 2.13
CA TYR A 70 5.31 9.86 1.14
C TYR A 70 5.09 11.34 1.46
N LEU A 71 3.86 11.73 1.78
CA LEU A 71 3.50 13.12 2.11
C LEU A 71 4.19 13.65 3.38
N HIS A 72 4.50 12.79 4.34
CA HIS A 72 5.21 13.17 5.58
C HIS A 72 6.75 13.07 5.47
N THR A 73 7.24 12.31 4.49
CA THR A 73 8.67 12.02 4.38
C THR A 73 9.44 13.21 3.81
N HIS A 74 10.47 13.64 4.54
CA HIS A 74 11.40 14.67 4.08
C HIS A 74 12.56 14.10 3.24
N ASN A 75 12.80 12.78 3.32
CA ASN A 75 13.89 12.10 2.62
C ASN A 75 13.41 10.82 1.93
N LEU A 76 13.09 10.94 0.64
CA LEU A 76 12.60 9.84 -0.17
C LEU A 76 13.60 8.68 -0.28
N SER A 77 14.90 8.97 -0.38
CA SER A 77 15.94 7.95 -0.51
C SER A 77 15.95 7.01 0.70
N ARG A 78 15.85 7.55 1.92
CA ARG A 78 15.73 6.74 3.14
C ARG A 78 14.45 5.91 3.15
N TYR A 79 13.35 6.43 2.60
CA TYR A 79 12.09 5.68 2.53
C TYR A 79 12.18 4.50 1.56
N VAL A 80 12.70 4.74 0.35
CA VAL A 80 12.99 3.69 -0.64
C VAL A 80 13.91 2.63 -0.05
N LEU A 81 14.99 3.05 0.62
CA LEU A 81 15.95 2.12 1.23
C LEU A 81 15.30 1.23 2.31
N ARG A 82 14.46 1.81 3.19
CA ARG A 82 13.73 1.01 4.19
C ARG A 82 12.83 -0.04 3.54
N LEU A 83 12.07 0.34 2.51
CA LEU A 83 11.20 -0.60 1.78
C LEU A 83 12.02 -1.68 1.08
N ALA A 84 13.15 -1.32 0.46
CA ALA A 84 14.03 -2.26 -0.23
C ALA A 84 14.68 -3.26 0.74
N ILE A 85 15.17 -2.80 1.89
CA ILE A 85 15.75 -3.68 2.92
C ILE A 85 14.70 -4.68 3.42
N TRP A 86 13.51 -4.21 3.82
CA TRP A 86 12.45 -5.11 4.28
C TRP A 86 11.97 -6.04 3.17
N GLY A 87 11.89 -5.56 1.93
CA GLY A 87 11.58 -6.39 0.77
C GLY A 87 12.60 -7.50 0.55
N LEU A 88 13.89 -7.20 0.61
CA LEU A 88 14.96 -8.20 0.45
C LEU A 88 14.97 -9.23 1.58
N ILE A 89 14.74 -8.79 2.82
CA ILE A 89 14.65 -9.70 3.98
C ILE A 89 13.43 -10.62 3.86
N ALA A 90 12.28 -10.07 3.43
CA ALA A 90 11.04 -10.85 3.31
C ALA A 90 11.02 -11.75 2.07
N GLN A 91 11.79 -11.45 1.02
CA GLN A 91 11.79 -12.19 -0.25
C GLN A 91 12.07 -13.70 -0.10
N PRO A 92 13.13 -14.16 0.59
CA PRO A 92 13.38 -15.60 0.75
C PRO A 92 12.27 -16.30 1.54
N ILE A 93 11.71 -15.63 2.55
CA ILE A 93 10.59 -16.15 3.34
C ILE A 93 9.36 -16.30 2.45
N TYR A 94 9.04 -15.28 1.65
CA TYR A 94 7.92 -15.30 0.69
C TYR A 94 8.09 -16.43 -0.35
N MET A 95 9.31 -16.61 -0.89
CA MET A 95 9.61 -17.68 -1.83
C MET A 95 9.40 -19.08 -1.25
N ILE A 96 9.89 -19.33 -0.04
CA ILE A 96 9.76 -20.63 0.63
C ILE A 96 8.29 -20.88 1.01
N ALA A 97 7.62 -19.86 1.55
CA ALA A 97 6.25 -19.95 2.04
C ALA A 97 5.23 -20.24 0.93
N PHE A 98 5.37 -19.60 -0.23
CA PHE A 98 4.42 -19.71 -1.33
C PHE A 98 4.92 -20.54 -2.52
N GLY A 99 6.14 -21.07 -2.45
CA GLY A 99 6.75 -21.85 -3.54
C GLY A 99 6.96 -21.06 -4.83
N VAL A 100 7.13 -19.73 -4.73
CA VAL A 100 7.26 -18.83 -5.89
C VAL A 100 8.71 -18.68 -6.34
N ARG A 101 8.89 -18.28 -7.62
CA ARG A 101 10.22 -18.07 -8.20
C ARG A 101 10.85 -16.79 -7.66
N PRO A 102 12.20 -16.65 -7.70
CA PRO A 102 12.88 -15.42 -7.27
C PRO A 102 12.41 -14.14 -7.99
N TRP A 103 11.92 -14.29 -9.22
CA TRP A 103 11.42 -13.20 -10.07
C TRP A 103 9.99 -12.77 -9.75
N THR A 104 9.30 -13.50 -8.86
CA THR A 104 8.02 -13.11 -8.27
C THR A 104 8.31 -12.32 -6.99
N LEU A 105 8.27 -10.99 -7.10
CA LEU A 105 8.60 -10.11 -5.98
C LEU A 105 7.45 -10.06 -4.99
N ASN A 106 7.77 -10.01 -3.70
CA ASN A 106 6.79 -9.83 -2.64
C ASN A 106 6.08 -8.46 -2.72
N ILE A 107 5.17 -8.23 -1.77
CA ILE A 107 4.42 -6.97 -1.62
C ILE A 107 5.30 -5.71 -1.64
N PHE A 108 6.51 -5.75 -1.07
CA PHE A 108 7.41 -4.59 -1.06
C PHE A 108 7.87 -4.22 -2.47
N GLY A 109 7.98 -5.19 -3.38
CA GLY A 109 8.20 -4.93 -4.80
C GLY A 109 7.08 -4.10 -5.41
N THR A 110 5.82 -4.42 -5.11
CA THR A 110 4.68 -3.59 -5.52
C THR A 110 4.76 -2.19 -4.91
N LEU A 111 5.05 -2.09 -3.61
CA LEU A 111 5.12 -0.80 -2.91
C LEU A 111 6.25 0.09 -3.43
N LEU A 112 7.40 -0.48 -3.80
CA LEU A 112 8.50 0.27 -4.42
C LEU A 112 8.10 0.85 -5.79
N LEU A 113 7.42 0.05 -6.62
CA LEU A 113 6.89 0.54 -7.91
C LEU A 113 5.77 1.57 -7.70
N GLY A 114 4.89 1.36 -6.72
CA GLY A 114 3.88 2.34 -6.30
C GLY A 114 4.52 3.66 -5.85
N LEU A 115 5.59 3.61 -5.06
CA LEU A 115 6.32 4.78 -4.60
C LEU A 115 7.02 5.51 -5.77
N LEU A 116 7.58 4.77 -6.73
CA LEU A 116 8.15 5.33 -7.96
C LEU A 116 7.08 6.04 -8.79
N ALA A 117 5.88 5.45 -8.92
CA ALA A 117 4.76 6.05 -9.62
C ALA A 117 4.27 7.34 -8.92
N ILE A 118 4.14 7.32 -7.59
CA ILE A 118 3.78 8.50 -6.79
C ILE A 118 4.80 9.61 -6.99
N TRP A 119 6.09 9.32 -6.81
CA TRP A 119 7.16 10.30 -7.02
C TRP A 119 7.15 10.86 -8.45
N GLY A 120 6.97 9.97 -9.43
CA GLY A 120 6.87 10.33 -10.84
C GLY A 120 5.72 11.29 -11.12
N TRP A 121 4.54 11.01 -10.56
CA TRP A 121 3.37 11.87 -10.68
C TRP A 121 3.61 13.24 -10.03
N ASP A 122 4.08 13.25 -8.78
CA ASP A 122 4.32 14.45 -7.98
C ASP A 122 5.32 15.42 -8.65
N HIS A 123 6.38 14.89 -9.25
CA HIS A 123 7.41 15.67 -9.93
C HIS A 123 7.14 15.87 -11.43
N ARG A 124 5.95 15.50 -11.93
CA ARG A 124 5.59 15.51 -13.37
C ARG A 124 6.55 14.73 -14.27
N ARG A 125 7.21 13.72 -13.72
CA ARG A 125 8.10 12.78 -14.41
C ARG A 125 7.31 11.56 -14.89
N TRP A 126 6.49 11.77 -15.91
CA TRP A 126 5.60 10.75 -16.48
C TRP A 126 6.31 9.46 -16.89
N TRP A 127 7.58 9.54 -17.31
CA TRP A 127 8.39 8.36 -17.62
C TRP A 127 8.48 7.39 -16.44
N ALA A 128 8.54 7.89 -15.19
CA ALA A 128 8.65 7.04 -13.99
C ALA A 128 7.32 6.36 -13.68
N VAL A 129 6.20 7.06 -13.91
CA VAL A 129 4.85 6.48 -13.82
C VAL A 129 4.69 5.36 -14.86
N VAL A 130 5.01 5.66 -16.12
CA VAL A 130 4.93 4.68 -17.22
C VAL A 130 5.85 3.50 -16.96
N LEU A 131 7.08 3.72 -16.47
CA LEU A 131 8.01 2.66 -16.12
C LEU A 131 7.43 1.76 -15.02
N ALA A 132 6.94 2.34 -13.92
CA ALA A 132 6.35 1.58 -12.81
C ALA A 132 5.17 0.73 -13.26
N LEU A 133 4.25 1.31 -14.05
CA LEU A 133 3.09 0.60 -14.60
C LEU A 133 3.51 -0.48 -15.60
N SER A 134 4.50 -0.21 -16.46
CA SER A 134 4.98 -1.17 -17.47
C SER A 134 5.65 -2.37 -16.81
N VAL A 135 6.51 -2.14 -15.81
CA VAL A 135 7.15 -3.23 -15.03
C VAL A 135 6.10 -4.05 -14.30
N ALA A 136 5.09 -3.42 -13.71
CA ALA A 136 4.00 -4.12 -13.04
C ALA A 136 3.10 -4.91 -14.01
N ALA A 137 2.95 -4.44 -15.24
CA ALA A 137 2.16 -5.10 -16.29
C ALA A 137 2.85 -6.32 -16.92
N ILE A 138 4.16 -6.55 -16.68
CA ILE A 138 4.88 -7.74 -17.16
C ILE A 138 4.17 -9.03 -16.73
N GLN A 139 3.57 -9.04 -15.53
CA GLN A 139 2.86 -10.19 -14.98
C GLN A 139 1.68 -10.66 -15.86
N LEU A 140 1.10 -9.78 -16.69
CA LEU A 140 0.03 -10.13 -17.62
C LEU A 140 0.49 -11.08 -18.73
N TRP A 141 1.78 -11.01 -19.08
CA TRP A 141 2.41 -11.85 -20.10
C TRP A 141 3.22 -12.99 -19.49
N LEU A 142 3.78 -12.76 -18.29
CA LEU A 142 4.63 -13.68 -17.56
C LEU A 142 4.15 -13.81 -16.12
N PRO A 143 3.14 -14.67 -15.82
CA PRO A 143 2.51 -14.72 -14.50
C PRO A 143 3.45 -15.03 -13.33
N ALA A 144 4.58 -15.69 -13.60
CA ALA A 144 5.62 -16.01 -12.62
C ALA A 144 6.70 -14.91 -12.46
N VAL A 145 6.51 -13.74 -13.05
CA VAL A 145 7.45 -12.62 -13.05
C VAL A 145 6.73 -11.33 -12.71
N GLY A 146 7.30 -10.54 -11.81
CA GLY A 146 6.78 -9.23 -11.43
C GLY A 146 6.33 -9.16 -9.97
N PRO A 147 5.70 -8.04 -9.58
CA PRO A 147 5.30 -7.78 -8.20
C PRO A 147 4.01 -8.51 -7.82
N ASP A 148 3.88 -8.92 -6.56
CA ASP A 148 2.78 -9.74 -6.02
C ASP A 148 1.37 -9.22 -6.40
N TYR A 149 1.13 -7.91 -6.26
CA TYR A 149 -0.14 -7.27 -6.59
C TYR A 149 -0.21 -6.65 -8.01
N GLY A 150 0.83 -6.84 -8.82
CA GLY A 150 0.84 -6.46 -10.23
C GLY A 150 0.49 -4.99 -10.50
N LEU A 151 -0.12 -4.77 -11.68
CA LEU A 151 -0.60 -3.46 -12.11
C LEU A 151 -1.65 -2.87 -11.15
N TYR A 152 -2.56 -3.72 -10.66
CA TYR A 152 -3.59 -3.33 -9.70
C TYR A 152 -2.98 -2.62 -8.49
N GLY A 153 -1.93 -3.20 -7.91
CA GLY A 153 -1.34 -2.66 -6.70
C GLY A 153 -0.63 -1.32 -6.91
N VAL A 154 0.05 -1.14 -8.04
CA VAL A 154 0.71 0.13 -8.39
C VAL A 154 -0.32 1.23 -8.65
N VAL A 155 -1.39 0.91 -9.39
CA VAL A 155 -2.49 1.86 -9.63
C VAL A 155 -3.17 2.24 -8.32
N LEU A 156 -3.41 1.28 -7.42
CA LEU A 156 -4.02 1.57 -6.12
C LEU A 156 -3.15 2.51 -5.26
N CYS A 157 -1.82 2.33 -5.27
CA CYS A 157 -0.89 3.25 -4.60
C CYS A 157 -1.00 4.66 -5.19
N LEU A 158 -0.99 4.77 -6.53
CA LEU A 158 -1.10 6.05 -7.21
C LEU A 158 -2.45 6.72 -6.94
N THR A 159 -3.56 6.00 -7.03
CA THR A 159 -4.90 6.49 -6.70
C THR A 159 -4.98 6.97 -5.24
N SER A 160 -4.35 6.24 -4.31
CA SER A 160 -4.27 6.63 -2.91
C SER A 160 -3.61 7.99 -2.72
N PHE A 161 -2.55 8.26 -3.47
CA PHE A 161 -1.84 9.54 -3.43
C PHE A 161 -2.60 10.67 -4.13
N VAL A 162 -3.07 10.45 -5.37
CA VAL A 162 -3.74 11.48 -6.17
C VAL A 162 -5.04 11.93 -5.53
N LEU A 163 -5.82 10.99 -4.98
CA LEU A 163 -7.09 11.26 -4.33
C LEU A 163 -6.96 11.44 -2.82
N PHE A 164 -5.73 11.51 -2.29
CA PHE A 164 -5.49 11.58 -0.85
C PHE A 164 -6.26 12.73 -0.18
N GLN A 165 -6.46 13.83 -0.90
CA GLN A 165 -7.18 15.03 -0.46
C GLN A 165 -8.69 15.00 -0.76
N HIS A 166 -9.26 13.96 -1.35
CA HIS A 166 -10.69 13.86 -1.69
C HIS A 166 -11.30 12.55 -1.19
N ARG A 167 -11.83 12.53 0.04
CA ARG A 167 -12.24 11.30 0.76
C ARG A 167 -13.23 10.43 -0.02
N GLU A 168 -14.29 11.04 -0.53
CA GLU A 168 -15.32 10.32 -1.29
C GLU A 168 -14.75 9.76 -2.59
N GLN A 169 -13.96 10.55 -3.31
CA GLN A 169 -13.32 10.12 -4.55
C GLN A 169 -12.30 9.01 -4.29
N LEU A 170 -11.55 9.07 -3.18
CA LEU A 170 -10.63 8.03 -2.75
C LEU A 170 -11.36 6.71 -2.50
N ALA A 171 -12.47 6.75 -1.76
CA ALA A 171 -13.29 5.58 -1.50
C ALA A 171 -13.90 4.99 -2.79
N ILE A 172 -14.42 5.85 -3.67
CA ILE A 172 -14.94 5.44 -4.98
C ILE A 172 -13.82 4.84 -5.84
N GLY A 173 -12.65 5.49 -5.90
CA GLY A 173 -11.50 5.03 -6.68
C GLY A 173 -10.99 3.67 -6.21
N HIS A 174 -10.84 3.48 -4.89
CA HIS A 174 -10.50 2.18 -4.31
C HIS A 174 -11.58 1.15 -4.60
N GLY A 175 -12.85 1.49 -4.39
CA GLY A 175 -13.97 0.58 -4.65
C GLY A 175 -14.05 0.11 -6.10
N LEU A 176 -13.93 1.04 -7.06
CA LEU A 176 -13.90 0.73 -8.48
C LEU A 176 -12.71 -0.18 -8.82
N LEU A 177 -11.51 0.11 -8.29
CA LEU A 177 -10.33 -0.73 -8.53
C LEU A 177 -10.49 -2.13 -7.94
N HIS A 178 -11.08 -2.27 -6.74
CA HIS A 178 -11.34 -3.58 -6.11
C HIS A 178 -12.34 -4.40 -6.91
N VAL A 179 -13.44 -3.78 -7.34
CA VAL A 179 -14.47 -4.45 -8.16
C VAL A 179 -13.89 -4.84 -9.52
N LEU A 180 -13.19 -3.93 -10.19
CA LEU A 180 -12.57 -4.20 -11.49
C LEU A 180 -11.53 -5.32 -11.40
N ALA A 181 -10.65 -5.28 -10.40
CA ALA A 181 -9.69 -6.37 -10.17
C ALA A 181 -10.38 -7.69 -9.79
N GLY A 182 -11.49 -7.60 -9.07
CA GLY A 182 -12.40 -8.71 -8.77
C GLY A 182 -12.90 -9.42 -10.03
N ILE A 183 -13.37 -8.63 -11.00
CA ILE A 183 -13.95 -9.13 -12.25
C ILE A 183 -12.86 -9.64 -13.20
N LEU A 184 -11.73 -8.93 -13.31
CA LEU A 184 -10.73 -9.19 -14.34
C LEU A 184 -9.65 -10.21 -13.94
N PHE A 185 -9.25 -10.23 -12.67
CA PHE A 185 -8.06 -10.98 -12.24
C PHE A 185 -8.37 -11.98 -11.12
N TRP A 186 -8.92 -11.49 -10.00
CA TRP A 186 -9.10 -12.30 -8.79
C TRP A 186 -10.44 -12.02 -8.12
N PRO A 187 -11.45 -12.89 -8.23
CA PRO A 187 -12.78 -12.68 -7.64
C PRO A 187 -12.77 -12.33 -6.15
N SER A 188 -11.81 -12.89 -5.39
CA SER A 188 -11.64 -12.57 -3.97
C SER A 188 -11.26 -11.11 -3.71
N GLN A 189 -10.77 -10.36 -4.70
CA GLN A 189 -10.33 -8.98 -4.52
C GLN A 189 -11.49 -8.02 -4.22
N VAL A 190 -12.73 -8.40 -4.56
CA VAL A 190 -13.94 -7.63 -4.18
C VAL A 190 -14.03 -7.46 -2.66
N TYR A 191 -13.55 -8.43 -1.88
CA TYR A 191 -13.57 -8.34 -0.42
C TYR A 191 -12.66 -7.24 0.15
N ALA A 192 -11.73 -6.70 -0.64
CA ALA A 192 -10.92 -5.54 -0.26
C ALA A 192 -11.77 -4.28 -0.02
N LEU A 193 -13.04 -4.24 -0.47
CA LEU A 193 -14.00 -3.19 -0.13
C LEU A 193 -14.15 -2.99 1.38
N ALA A 194 -13.91 -4.04 2.19
CA ALA A 194 -13.90 -3.94 3.65
C ALA A 194 -12.80 -3.02 4.20
N SER A 195 -11.81 -2.63 3.38
CA SER A 195 -10.79 -1.64 3.76
C SER A 195 -11.27 -0.19 3.73
N ILE A 196 -12.33 0.12 2.97
CA ILE A 196 -12.80 1.50 2.75
C ILE A 196 -13.17 2.21 4.06
N PRO A 197 -13.92 1.62 5.01
CA PRO A 197 -14.21 2.27 6.29
C PRO A 197 -12.96 2.65 7.07
N PHE A 198 -11.91 1.81 7.05
CA PHE A 198 -10.65 2.10 7.72
C PHE A 198 -9.89 3.26 7.06
N ILE A 199 -9.90 3.33 5.72
CA ILE A 199 -9.29 4.43 4.97
C ILE A 199 -10.03 5.75 5.23
N LEU A 200 -11.35 5.69 5.42
CA LEU A 200 -12.19 6.83 5.75
C LEU A 200 -12.26 7.14 7.26
N TRP A 201 -11.58 6.38 8.11
CA TRP A 201 -11.62 6.60 9.56
C TRP A 201 -10.87 7.87 9.99
N PRO A 202 -9.61 8.14 9.59
CA PRO A 202 -8.84 9.26 10.13
C PRO A 202 -9.50 10.63 9.89
N PRO A 203 -10.08 11.30 10.91
CA PRO A 203 -10.68 12.62 10.76
C PRO A 203 -9.63 13.62 10.31
N ARG A 204 -10.05 14.56 9.47
CA ARG A 204 -9.19 15.51 8.79
C ARG A 204 -9.04 16.81 9.55
#